data_AF-A0A1Q7RX25-F1
#
_entry.id   AF-A0A1Q7RX25-F1
#
_cell.length_a   1.000
_cell.length_b   1.000
_cell.length_c   1.000
_cell.angle_alpha   90.00
_cell.angle_beta   90.00
_cell.angle_gamma   90.00
#
_symmetry.space_group_name_H-M   'P 1'
#
loop_
_entity.id
_entity.type
_entity.pdbx_description
1 polymer ?
#
loop_
_entity_poly.entity_id
_entity_poly.type
_entity_poly.pdbx_seq_one_letter_code
_entity_poly.pdbx_strand_id
1 'polypeptide(L)'
;MTGRTQNGVDGRTTTRIEAAGPWTEHIHAMDQALTERNATTAVRAWRNAYAAALATPGWRGLVEVAAGSLRIGAIPGFGKASEARARETYWLALFRARQQGSLNGVLDAAEAFGALGDGAMVEQCLRVAEGLAALHSDKGAADRVRALAATIAERSTVAAKPAE
;
A
#
# COMPACT_ATOMS: atom_id res chain seq x y z
N MET A 1 53.96 -7.51 9.57
CA MET A 1 53.04 -8.02 10.61
C MET A 1 51.98 -6.95 10.87
N THR A 2 50.89 -6.89 10.10
CA THR A 2 49.62 -7.66 10.25
C THR A 2 49.00 -7.46 11.64
N GLY A 3 47.81 -6.90 11.82
CA GLY A 3 46.79 -6.47 10.87
C GLY A 3 45.82 -5.49 11.55
N ARG A 4 45.34 -4.51 10.78
CA ARG A 4 44.21 -3.67 11.18
C ARG A 4 42.96 -4.36 10.65
N THR A 5 42.13 -4.79 11.59
CA THR A 5 40.82 -5.42 11.39
C THR A 5 39.97 -4.63 10.41
N GLN A 6 39.63 -5.28 9.31
CA GLN A 6 38.65 -4.85 8.33
C GLN A 6 37.28 -5.04 8.98
N ASN A 7 36.71 -3.98 9.55
CA ASN A 7 35.36 -4.04 10.09
C ASN A 7 34.39 -3.73 8.94
N GLY A 8 34.09 -4.77 8.17
CA GLY A 8 32.97 -4.79 7.23
C GLY A 8 31.68 -4.82 8.03
N VAL A 9 31.15 -3.63 8.36
CA VAL A 9 29.79 -3.52 8.90
C VAL A 9 28.85 -3.47 7.71
N ASP A 10 28.40 -4.66 7.37
CA ASP A 10 27.24 -5.04 6.56
C ASP A 10 26.27 -3.89 6.22
N GLY A 11 26.18 -3.57 4.93
CA GLY A 11 25.11 -2.80 4.30
C GLY A 11 23.72 -3.47 4.34
N ARG A 12 23.43 -4.28 5.36
CA ARG A 12 22.13 -4.94 5.59
C ARG A 12 21.17 -4.16 6.49
N THR A 13 21.62 -3.09 7.15
CA THR A 13 20.75 -2.30 8.04
C THR A 13 20.05 -1.14 7.31
N THR A 14 20.52 -0.76 6.12
CA THR A 14 19.96 0.36 5.34
C THR A 14 18.69 -0.01 4.57
N THR A 15 18.25 -1.27 4.58
CA THR A 15 17.10 -1.75 3.79
C THR A 15 15.77 -1.78 4.55
N ARG A 16 15.73 -1.40 5.84
CA ARG A 16 14.48 -1.42 6.65
C ARG A 16 13.94 -0.03 7.00
N ILE A 17 14.72 1.02 6.76
CA ILE A 17 14.27 2.41 6.84
C ILE A 17 14.04 2.90 5.40
N GLU A 18 13.11 2.26 4.68
CA GLU A 18 12.49 2.95 3.55
C GLU A 18 11.69 4.10 4.19
N ALA A 19 12.24 5.31 4.11
CA ALA A 19 11.88 6.42 4.98
C ALA A 19 10.36 6.63 5.09
N ALA A 20 9.86 6.48 6.32
CA ALA A 20 8.55 6.97 6.74
C ALA A 20 8.39 8.42 6.26
N GLY A 21 7.42 8.67 5.39
CA GLY A 21 7.15 10.01 4.88
C GLY A 21 6.44 10.89 5.91
N PRO A 22 6.24 12.20 5.61
CA PRO A 22 5.65 13.16 6.55
C PRO A 22 4.21 12.83 6.98
N TRP A 23 3.52 11.93 6.26
CA TRP A 23 2.18 11.45 6.63
C TRP A 23 2.19 10.44 7.79
N THR A 24 3.33 9.81 8.09
CA THR A 24 3.44 8.65 9.00
C THR A 24 3.04 9.02 10.43
N GLU A 25 3.53 10.15 10.94
CA GLU A 25 3.18 10.62 12.29
C GLU A 25 1.67 10.87 12.41
N HIS A 26 1.05 11.43 11.38
CA HIS A 26 -0.39 11.67 11.34
C HIS A 26 -1.20 10.35 11.29
N ILE A 27 -0.68 9.30 10.62
CA ILE A 27 -1.27 7.97 10.67
C ILE A 27 -1.19 7.39 12.09
N HIS A 28 -0.04 7.51 12.76
CA HIS A 28 0.07 7.05 14.14
C HIS A 28 -0.88 7.81 15.09
N ALA A 29 -1.00 9.12 14.93
CA ALA A 29 -1.96 9.92 15.70
C ALA A 29 -3.42 9.51 15.41
N MET A 30 -3.74 9.16 14.16
CA MET A 30 -5.05 8.60 13.81
C MET A 30 -5.31 7.27 14.53
N ASP A 31 -4.33 6.37 14.53
CA ASP A 31 -4.46 5.04 15.14
C ASP A 31 -4.60 5.10 16.67
N GLN A 32 -3.86 6.01 17.30
CA GLN A 32 -4.01 6.30 18.72
C GLN A 32 -5.44 6.81 19.00
N ALA A 33 -5.93 7.77 18.22
CA ALA A 33 -7.28 8.31 18.41
C ALA A 33 -8.38 7.27 18.16
N LEU A 34 -8.18 6.33 17.23
CA LEU A 34 -9.07 5.18 17.03
C LEU A 34 -9.11 4.28 18.27
N THR A 35 -7.94 4.01 18.87
CA THR A 35 -7.82 3.23 20.12
C THR A 35 -8.54 3.90 21.28
N GLU A 36 -8.44 5.22 21.38
CA GLU A 36 -9.14 6.05 22.37
C GLU A 36 -10.64 6.27 22.05
N ARG A 37 -11.14 5.69 20.95
CA ARG A 37 -12.52 5.88 20.43
C ARG A 37 -12.88 7.34 20.18
N ASN A 38 -11.88 8.17 19.87
CA ASN A 38 -12.03 9.59 19.57
C ASN A 38 -12.14 9.80 18.05
N ALA A 39 -13.34 9.57 17.51
CA ALA A 39 -13.61 9.65 16.07
C ALA A 39 -13.21 11.00 15.45
N THR A 40 -13.51 12.11 16.13
CA THR A 40 -13.20 13.46 15.64
C THR A 40 -11.69 13.66 15.49
N THR A 41 -10.90 13.24 16.48
CA THR A 41 -9.44 13.33 16.42
C THR A 41 -8.87 12.39 15.37
N ALA A 42 -9.39 11.16 15.25
CA ALA A 42 -8.97 10.20 14.24
C ALA A 42 -9.17 10.74 12.82
N VAL A 43 -10.37 11.25 12.51
CA VAL A 43 -10.68 11.82 11.19
C VAL A 43 -9.81 13.05 10.89
N ARG A 44 -9.55 13.91 11.89
CA ARG A 44 -8.65 15.07 11.73
C ARG A 44 -7.22 14.62 11.43
N ALA A 45 -6.67 13.69 12.20
CA ALA A 45 -5.34 13.16 11.98
C ALA A 45 -5.21 12.48 10.60
N TRP A 46 -6.22 11.71 10.19
CA TRP A 46 -6.28 11.12 8.85
C TRP A 46 -6.25 12.18 7.73
N ARG A 47 -7.00 13.29 7.87
CA ARG A 47 -6.98 14.39 6.88
C ARG A 47 -5.60 15.04 6.77
N ASN A 48 -4.89 15.20 7.89
CA ASN A 48 -3.53 15.73 7.89
C ASN A 48 -2.56 14.75 7.20
N ALA A 49 -2.70 13.44 7.46
CA ALA A 49 -1.93 12.40 6.78
C ALA A 49 -2.17 12.45 5.26
N TYR A 50 -3.45 12.51 4.85
CA TYR A 50 -3.84 12.60 3.44
C TYR A 50 -3.25 13.83 2.75
N ALA A 51 -3.32 15.00 3.39
CA ALA A 51 -2.72 16.23 2.86
C ALA A 51 -1.19 16.11 2.69
N ALA A 52 -0.49 15.58 3.70
CA ALA A 52 0.96 15.38 3.65
C ALA A 52 1.38 14.37 2.57
N ALA A 53 0.63 13.27 2.41
CA ALA A 53 0.86 12.27 1.37
C ALA A 53 0.60 12.85 -0.03
N LEU A 54 -0.44 13.66 -0.20
CA LEU A 54 -0.76 14.27 -1.49
C LEU A 54 0.33 15.26 -1.93
N ALA A 55 0.85 16.05 -0.99
CA ALA A 55 1.92 17.01 -1.20
C ALA A 55 3.30 16.37 -1.47
N THR A 56 3.49 15.10 -1.08
CA THR A 56 4.74 14.38 -1.32
C THR A 56 4.70 13.67 -2.68
N PRO A 57 5.73 13.80 -3.53
CA PRO A 57 5.85 13.00 -4.75
C PRO A 57 5.98 11.51 -4.40
N GLY A 58 5.26 10.64 -5.11
CA GLY A 58 5.27 9.20 -4.82
C GLY A 58 3.89 8.59 -4.66
N TRP A 59 3.85 7.27 -4.78
CA TRP A 59 2.66 6.46 -4.61
C TRP A 59 2.48 5.95 -3.17
N ARG A 60 3.58 5.73 -2.43
CA ARG A 60 3.57 5.04 -1.13
C ARG A 60 2.66 5.70 -0.10
N GLY A 61 2.82 7.01 0.10
CA GLY A 61 1.98 7.74 1.05
C GLY A 61 0.49 7.66 0.71
N LEU A 62 0.13 7.57 -0.58
CA LEU A 62 -1.25 7.42 -1.01
C LEU A 62 -1.82 6.03 -0.66
N VAL A 63 -1.04 4.97 -0.81
CA VAL A 63 -1.44 3.61 -0.38
C VAL A 63 -1.70 3.59 1.13
N GLU A 64 -0.79 4.17 1.92
CA GLU A 64 -0.88 4.16 3.38
C GLU A 64 -2.08 4.98 3.89
N VAL A 65 -2.35 6.17 3.34
CA VAL A 65 -3.50 6.98 3.76
C VAL A 65 -4.84 6.44 3.25
N ALA A 66 -4.86 5.73 2.11
CA ALA A 66 -6.02 5.00 1.63
C ALA A 66 -6.38 3.85 2.59
N ALA A 67 -5.38 3.08 3.04
CA ALA A 67 -5.57 2.07 4.08
C ALA A 67 -6.03 2.70 5.41
N GLY A 68 -5.52 3.88 5.76
CA GLY A 68 -6.02 4.68 6.86
C GLY A 68 -7.51 5.05 6.72
N SER A 69 -7.96 5.35 5.50
CA SER A 69 -9.37 5.67 5.24
C SER A 69 -10.28 4.48 5.52
N LEU A 70 -9.85 3.25 5.19
CA LEU A 70 -10.59 2.02 5.51
C LEU A 70 -10.69 1.79 7.01
N ARG A 71 -9.64 2.09 7.78
CA ARG A 71 -9.68 2.04 9.25
C ARG A 71 -10.66 3.05 9.83
N ILE A 72 -10.75 4.26 9.27
CA ILE A 72 -11.82 5.22 9.60
C ILE A 72 -13.21 4.65 9.26
N GLY A 73 -13.33 3.85 8.20
CA GLY A 73 -14.57 3.21 7.78
C GLY A 73 -15.14 2.21 8.80
N ALA A 74 -14.33 1.72 9.74
CA ALA A 74 -14.78 0.90 10.86
C ALA A 74 -15.60 1.68 11.89
N ILE A 75 -15.57 3.02 11.87
CA ILE A 75 -16.42 3.87 12.70
C ILE A 75 -17.86 3.82 12.15
N PRO A 76 -18.90 3.59 13.00
CA PRO A 76 -20.29 3.59 12.56
C PRO A 76 -20.66 4.86 11.79
N GLY A 77 -21.24 4.67 10.60
CA GLY A 77 -21.66 5.77 9.71
C GLY A 77 -20.62 6.24 8.70
N PHE A 78 -19.36 5.79 8.77
CA PHE A 78 -18.31 6.22 7.84
C PHE A 78 -18.01 5.24 6.69
N GLY A 79 -18.39 3.96 6.83
CA GLY A 79 -18.01 2.87 5.93
C GLY A 79 -18.02 3.19 4.43
N LYS A 80 -19.19 3.51 3.85
CA LYS A 80 -19.32 3.77 2.40
C LYS A 80 -18.47 4.95 1.92
N ALA A 81 -18.43 6.03 2.69
CA ALA A 81 -17.67 7.23 2.32
C ALA A 81 -16.16 6.97 2.39
N SER A 82 -15.71 6.24 3.42
CA SER A 82 -14.34 5.80 3.60
C SER A 82 -13.88 4.85 2.50
N GLU A 83 -14.70 3.88 2.12
CA GLU A 83 -14.36 2.94 1.04
C GLU A 83 -14.25 3.64 -0.31
N ALA A 84 -15.20 4.53 -0.64
CA ALA A 84 -15.13 5.33 -1.87
C ALA A 84 -13.85 6.17 -1.91
N ARG A 85 -13.50 6.82 -0.79
CA ARG A 85 -12.28 7.61 -0.67
C ARG A 85 -11.02 6.76 -0.80
N ALA A 86 -10.98 5.59 -0.17
CA ALA A 86 -9.85 4.66 -0.27
C ALA A 86 -9.66 4.23 -1.72
N ARG A 87 -10.74 3.83 -2.41
CA ARG A 87 -10.73 3.45 -3.83
C ARG A 87 -10.16 4.57 -4.69
N GLU A 88 -10.68 5.80 -4.60
CA GLU A 88 -10.16 6.98 -5.32
C GLU A 88 -8.66 7.22 -5.06
N THR A 89 -8.23 7.02 -3.81
CA THR A 89 -6.84 7.27 -3.43
C THR A 89 -5.90 6.18 -3.95
N TYR A 90 -6.33 4.91 -3.95
CA TYR A 90 -5.59 3.81 -4.57
C TYR A 90 -5.45 3.99 -6.09
N TRP A 91 -6.47 4.54 -6.75
CA TRP A 91 -6.36 4.92 -8.17
C TRP A 91 -5.23 5.93 -8.41
N LEU A 92 -5.15 6.97 -7.58
CA LEU A 92 -4.07 7.95 -7.68
C LEU A 92 -2.70 7.33 -7.36
N ALA A 93 -2.64 6.42 -6.39
CA ALA A 93 -1.42 5.67 -6.06
C ALA A 93 -0.93 4.84 -7.25
N LEU A 94 -1.82 4.05 -7.88
CA LEU A 94 -1.53 3.26 -9.06
C LEU A 94 -1.03 4.14 -10.21
N PHE A 95 -1.68 5.28 -10.44
CA PHE A 95 -1.28 6.21 -11.49
C PHE A 95 0.14 6.76 -11.28
N ARG A 96 0.49 7.14 -10.04
CA ARG A 96 1.85 7.59 -9.69
C ARG A 96 2.87 6.45 -9.77
N ALA A 97 2.53 5.25 -9.30
CA ALA A 97 3.41 4.08 -9.37
C ALA A 97 3.75 3.73 -10.82
N ARG A 98 2.75 3.72 -11.70
CA ARG A 98 2.94 3.47 -13.14
C ARG A 98 3.84 4.51 -13.79
N GLN A 99 3.62 5.81 -13.52
CA GLN A 99 4.47 6.88 -14.06
C GLN A 99 5.93 6.76 -13.60
N GLN A 100 6.15 6.26 -12.38
CA GLN A 100 7.49 6.04 -11.83
C GLN A 100 8.11 4.71 -12.28
N GLY A 101 7.40 3.89 -13.06
CA GLY A 101 7.85 2.54 -13.44
C GLY A 101 7.99 1.60 -12.24
N SER A 102 7.31 1.90 -11.12
CA SER A 102 7.49 1.19 -9.86
C SER A 102 6.65 -0.08 -9.81
N LEU A 103 7.29 -1.24 -10.03
CA LEU A 103 6.61 -2.53 -9.91
C LEU A 103 6.03 -2.74 -8.51
N ASN A 104 6.79 -2.43 -7.45
CA ASN A 104 6.32 -2.56 -6.08
C ASN A 104 5.05 -1.72 -5.85
N GLY A 105 5.03 -0.47 -6.32
CA GLY A 105 3.84 0.38 -6.18
C GLY A 105 2.61 -0.13 -6.94
N VAL A 106 2.81 -0.79 -8.08
CA VAL A 106 1.71 -1.41 -8.82
C VAL A 106 1.19 -2.66 -8.11
N LEU A 107 2.08 -3.47 -7.53
CA LEU A 107 1.70 -4.66 -6.75
C LEU A 107 0.99 -4.29 -5.44
N ASP A 108 1.46 -3.28 -4.73
CA ASP A 108 0.80 -2.78 -3.51
C ASP A 108 -0.61 -2.24 -3.83
N ALA A 109 -0.78 -1.56 -4.96
CA ALA A 109 -2.10 -1.13 -5.43
C ALA A 109 -3.00 -2.34 -5.78
N ALA A 110 -2.46 -3.39 -6.40
CA ALA A 110 -3.21 -4.60 -6.71
C ALA A 110 -3.71 -5.30 -5.44
N GLU A 111 -2.86 -5.46 -4.43
CA GLU A 111 -3.26 -6.03 -3.14
C GLU A 111 -4.36 -5.18 -2.48
N ALA A 112 -4.22 -3.86 -2.52
CA ALA A 112 -5.22 -2.94 -1.99
C ALA A 112 -6.58 -3.04 -2.69
N PHE A 113 -6.61 -3.09 -4.03
CA PHE A 113 -7.86 -3.32 -4.78
C PHE A 113 -8.45 -4.71 -4.51
N GLY A 114 -7.61 -5.73 -4.34
CA GLY A 114 -8.03 -7.08 -3.95
C GLY A 114 -8.70 -7.09 -2.58
N ALA A 115 -8.17 -6.35 -1.61
CA ALA A 115 -8.79 -6.19 -0.28
C ALA A 115 -10.15 -5.46 -0.33
N LEU A 116 -10.38 -4.61 -1.34
CA LEU A 116 -11.67 -3.96 -1.62
C LEU A 116 -12.64 -4.84 -2.42
N GLY A 117 -12.21 -6.02 -2.90
CA GLY A 117 -12.99 -6.87 -3.79
C GLY A 117 -13.09 -6.35 -5.23
N ASP A 118 -12.27 -5.38 -5.62
CA ASP A 118 -12.26 -4.79 -6.97
C ASP A 118 -11.40 -5.64 -7.93
N GLY A 119 -11.94 -6.79 -8.32
CA GLY A 119 -11.23 -7.77 -9.16
C GLY A 119 -10.83 -7.22 -10.53
N ALA A 120 -11.67 -6.38 -11.14
CA ALA A 120 -11.34 -5.70 -12.41
C ALA A 120 -10.07 -4.85 -12.27
N MET A 121 -9.89 -4.20 -11.12
CA MET A 121 -8.68 -3.43 -10.87
C MET A 121 -7.46 -4.23 -10.47
N VAL A 122 -7.63 -5.35 -9.80
CA VAL A 122 -6.54 -6.31 -9.61
C VAL A 122 -5.98 -6.73 -10.98
N GLU A 123 -6.83 -7.17 -11.90
CA GLU A 123 -6.40 -7.62 -13.24
C GLU A 123 -5.70 -6.51 -14.02
N GLN A 124 -6.20 -5.28 -13.94
CA GLN A 124 -5.55 -4.13 -14.58
C GLN A 124 -4.16 -3.85 -13.98
N CYS A 125 -4.01 -3.93 -12.65
CA CYS A 125 -2.71 -3.76 -12.01
C CYS A 125 -1.73 -4.87 -12.42
N LEU A 126 -2.17 -6.13 -12.45
CA LEU A 126 -1.34 -7.25 -12.87
C LEU A 126 -0.84 -7.10 -14.31
N ARG A 127 -1.70 -6.68 -15.26
CA ARG A 127 -1.27 -6.37 -16.64
C ARG A 127 -0.22 -5.28 -16.73
N VAL A 128 -0.35 -4.22 -15.91
CA VAL A 128 0.67 -3.16 -15.83
C VAL A 128 1.98 -3.72 -15.26
N ALA A 129 1.91 -4.53 -14.21
CA ALA A 129 3.05 -5.15 -13.57
C ALA A 129 3.82 -6.10 -14.51
N GLU A 130 3.11 -6.90 -15.31
CA GLU A 130 3.70 -7.74 -16.36
C GLU A 130 4.44 -6.90 -17.41
N GLY A 131 3.81 -5.82 -17.89
CA GLY A 131 4.46 -4.90 -18.84
C GLY A 131 5.73 -4.28 -18.28
N LEU A 132 5.74 -3.89 -17.00
CA LEU A 132 6.93 -3.41 -16.32
C LEU A 132 7.99 -4.52 -16.17
N ALA A 133 7.62 -5.72 -15.75
CA ALA A 133 8.57 -6.83 -15.60
C ALA A 133 9.24 -7.21 -16.94
N ALA A 134 8.47 -7.23 -18.02
CA ALA A 134 8.96 -7.52 -19.37
C ALA A 134 9.93 -6.44 -19.87
N LEU A 135 9.62 -5.16 -19.66
CA LEU A 135 10.48 -4.05 -20.06
C LEU A 135 11.89 -4.13 -19.44
N HIS A 136 11.96 -4.59 -18.18
CA HIS A 136 13.22 -4.70 -17.45
C HIS A 136 13.89 -6.08 -17.59
N SER A 137 13.28 -7.02 -18.32
CA SER A 137 13.75 -8.43 -18.43
C SER A 137 14.03 -9.10 -17.08
N ASP A 138 13.28 -8.70 -16.04
CA ASP A 138 13.51 -9.14 -14.67
C ASP A 138 12.65 -10.39 -14.37
N LYS A 139 13.32 -11.55 -14.30
CA LYS A 139 12.67 -12.82 -13.95
C LYS A 139 12.09 -12.82 -12.53
N GLY A 140 12.77 -12.18 -11.58
CA GLY A 140 12.29 -12.06 -10.20
C GLY A 140 11.07 -11.15 -10.08
N ALA A 141 10.98 -10.11 -10.91
CA ALA A 141 9.77 -9.33 -11.08
C ALA A 141 8.60 -10.20 -11.58
N ALA A 142 8.81 -10.98 -12.64
CA ALA A 142 7.76 -11.84 -13.20
C ALA A 142 7.27 -12.91 -12.20
N ASP A 143 8.17 -13.50 -11.41
CA ASP A 143 7.81 -14.42 -10.32
C ASP A 143 6.94 -13.75 -9.25
N ARG A 144 7.28 -12.51 -8.86
CA ARG A 144 6.48 -11.73 -7.89
C ARG A 144 5.08 -11.43 -8.39
N VAL A 145 4.92 -11.06 -9.67
CA VAL A 145 3.58 -10.84 -10.26
C VAL A 145 2.75 -12.12 -10.19
N ARG A 146 3.32 -13.27 -10.58
CA ARG A 146 2.62 -14.56 -10.52
C ARG A 146 2.23 -14.96 -9.10
N ALA A 147 3.13 -14.79 -8.14
CA ALA A 147 2.88 -15.13 -6.75
C ALA A 147 1.73 -14.29 -6.17
N LEU A 148 1.71 -12.98 -6.45
CA LEU A 148 0.62 -12.11 -6.01
C LEU A 148 -0.71 -12.50 -6.66
N ALA A 149 -0.72 -12.76 -7.97
CA ALA A 149 -1.92 -13.19 -8.69
C ALA A 149 -2.53 -14.47 -8.08
N ALA A 150 -1.69 -15.48 -7.78
CA ALA A 150 -2.12 -16.71 -7.12
C ALA A 150 -2.73 -16.43 -5.73
N THR A 151 -2.07 -15.57 -4.93
CA THR A 151 -2.52 -15.23 -3.57
C THR A 151 -3.88 -14.52 -3.58
N ILE A 152 -4.10 -13.60 -4.53
CA ILE A 152 -5.38 -12.90 -4.64
C ILE A 152 -6.48 -13.86 -5.11
N ALA A 153 -6.18 -14.72 -6.09
CA ALA A 153 -7.14 -15.71 -6.57
C ALA A 153 -7.59 -16.66 -5.44
N GLU A 154 -6.66 -17.18 -4.64
CA GLU A 154 -6.96 -18.02 -3.47
C GLU A 154 -7.90 -17.31 -2.49
N ARG A 155 -7.62 -16.03 -2.17
CA ARG A 155 -8.46 -15.23 -1.28
C ARG A 155 -9.88 -15.04 -1.82
N SER A 156 -10.01 -14.75 -3.11
CA SER A 156 -11.33 -14.60 -3.76
C SER A 156 -12.14 -15.90 -3.74
N THR A 157 -11.49 -17.07 -3.86
CA THR A 157 -12.18 -18.36 -3.75
C THR A 157 -12.65 -18.68 -2.33
N VAL A 158 -11.86 -18.34 -1.31
CA VAL A 158 -12.24 -18.50 0.10
C VAL A 158 -13.40 -17.57 0.47
N ALA A 159 -13.38 -16.32 0.00
CA ALA A 159 -14.46 -15.37 0.25
C ALA A 159 -15.79 -15.77 -0.44
N ALA A 160 -15.74 -16.53 -1.54
CA ALA A 160 -16.91 -16.97 -2.29
C ALA A 160 -17.58 -18.24 -1.72
N LYS A 161 -16.93 -18.97 -0.80
CA LYS A 161 -17.50 -20.18 -0.19
C LYS A 161 -18.39 -19.79 1.01
N PRO A 162 -19.72 -19.98 0.96
CA PRO A 162 -20.57 -19.72 2.11
C PRO A 162 -20.28 -20.74 3.23
N ALA A 163 -20.34 -20.28 4.48
CA ALA A 163 -20.34 -21.15 5.65
C ALA A 163 -21.60 -22.03 5.59
N GLU A 164 -21.37 -23.34 5.55
CA GLU A 164 -22.41 -24.39 5.56
C GLU A 164 -23.03 -24.53 6.96
#